data_AF-A0AA89LWZ8-F1
#
_entry.id   AF-A0AA89LWZ8-F1
#
_cell.length_a   1.000
_cell.length_b   1.000
_cell.length_c   1.000
_cell.angle_alpha   90.00
_cell.angle_beta   90.00
_cell.angle_gamma   90.00
#
_symmetry.space_group_name_H-M   'P 1'
#
loop_
_entity.id
_entity.type
_entity.pdbx_description
1 polymer ?
#
loop_
_entity_poly.entity_id
_entity_poly.type
_entity_poly.pdbx_seq_one_letter_code
_entity_poly.pdbx_strand_id
1 'polypeptide(L)'
;MTTPPKRAVQFRLELQADTVDHLVTALTDLATQICAGKLSTHAISGGAFSSHECWLTVADRPTHAEYIRELEQWRDRITANRGGNA
;
A
#
# COMPACT_ATOMS: atom_id res chain seq x y z
N MET A 1 21.53 -6.49 3.67
CA MET A 1 20.76 -5.32 3.21
C MET A 1 19.82 -4.91 4.33
N THR A 2 19.68 -3.61 4.63
CA THR A 2 18.72 -3.14 5.63
C THR A 2 17.32 -3.09 5.01
N THR A 3 16.34 -3.75 5.62
CA THR A 3 14.93 -3.68 5.18
C THR A 3 14.38 -2.26 5.40
N PRO A 4 13.64 -1.67 4.43
CA PRO A 4 12.99 -0.39 4.63
C PRO A 4 11.93 -0.47 5.74
N PRO A 5 11.63 0.63 6.45
CA PRO A 5 10.64 0.63 7.52
C PRO A 5 9.23 0.34 6.99
N LYS A 6 8.44 -0.31 7.84
CA LYS A 6 7.04 -0.66 7.55
C LYS A 6 6.20 0.62 7.45
N ARG A 7 5.37 0.74 6.41
CA ARG A 7 4.43 1.87 6.27
C ARG A 7 3.26 1.73 7.26
N ALA A 8 2.74 2.86 7.74
CA ALA A 8 1.53 2.91 8.56
C ALA A 8 0.30 2.37 7.81
N VAL A 9 0.21 2.67 6.50
CA VAL A 9 -0.83 2.16 5.60
C VAL A 9 -0.16 1.66 4.32
N GLN A 10 -0.55 0.47 3.87
CA GLN A 10 -0.16 -0.10 2.59
C GLN A 10 -1.38 -0.67 1.89
N PHE A 11 -1.63 -0.22 0.67
CA PHE A 11 -2.65 -0.75 -0.22
C PHE A 11 -1.98 -1.28 -1.49
N ARG A 12 -2.22 -2.55 -1.81
CA ARG A 12 -1.79 -3.19 -3.05
C ARG A 12 -3.03 -3.64 -3.79
N LEU A 13 -3.10 -3.34 -5.09
CA LEU A 13 -4.25 -3.64 -5.93
C LEU A 13 -3.77 -4.18 -7.27
N GLU A 14 -4.32 -5.32 -7.65
CA GLU A 14 -4.39 -5.78 -9.04
C GLU A 14 -5.85 -5.68 -9.48
N LEU A 15 -6.09 -5.00 -10.60
CA LEU A 15 -7.44 -4.71 -11.10
C LEU A 15 -7.45 -4.79 -12.62
N GLN A 16 -8.40 -5.56 -13.14
CA GLN A 16 -8.67 -5.71 -14.56
C GLN A 16 -10.11 -5.27 -14.84
N ALA A 17 -10.33 -4.63 -15.98
CA ALA A 17 -11.65 -4.16 -16.39
C ALA A 17 -11.73 -4.05 -17.92
N ASP A 18 -12.94 -4.23 -18.47
CA ASP A 18 -13.14 -4.22 -19.93
C ASP A 18 -13.03 -2.83 -20.55
N THR A 19 -13.29 -1.78 -19.76
CA THR A 19 -13.23 -0.38 -20.19
C THR A 19 -12.66 0.51 -19.09
N VAL A 20 -12.28 1.75 -19.45
CA VAL A 20 -11.86 2.76 -18.48
C VAL A 20 -13.01 3.11 -17.51
N ASP A 21 -14.26 3.17 -17.98
CA ASP A 21 -15.40 3.46 -17.11
C ASP A 21 -15.64 2.36 -16.07
N HIS A 22 -15.46 1.10 -16.47
CA HIS A 22 -15.50 -0.03 -15.53
C HIS A 22 -14.35 0.04 -14.51
N LEU A 23 -13.15 0.45 -14.94
CA LEU A 23 -12.02 0.66 -14.04
C LEU A 23 -12.31 1.76 -13.00
N VAL A 24 -12.84 2.91 -13.44
CA VAL A 24 -13.21 4.03 -12.56
C VAL A 24 -14.28 3.62 -11.56
N THR A 25 -15.28 2.85 -12.00
CA THR A 25 -16.34 2.33 -11.14
C THR A 25 -15.76 1.42 -10.06
N ALA A 26 -14.92 0.45 -10.43
CA ALA A 26 -14.31 -0.47 -9.48
C ALA A 26 -13.40 0.26 -8.45
N LEU A 27 -12.65 1.27 -8.88
CA LEU A 27 -11.84 2.09 -7.98
C LEU A 27 -12.69 2.92 -7.01
N THR A 28 -13.82 3.45 -7.48
CA THR A 28 -14.76 4.23 -6.66
C THR A 28 -15.41 3.37 -5.58
N ASP A 29 -15.79 2.14 -5.93
CA ASP A 29 -16.35 1.17 -4.99
C ASP A 29 -15.32 0.75 -3.94
N LEU A 30 -14.08 0.48 -4.35
CA LEU A 30 -12.98 0.17 -3.44
C LEU A 30 -12.70 1.33 -2.47
N ALA A 31 -12.64 2.57 -2.98
CA ALA A 31 -12.47 3.75 -2.14
C ALA A 31 -13.60 3.88 -1.11
N THR A 32 -14.85 3.66 -1.53
CA THR A 32 -16.02 3.68 -0.64
C THR A 32 -15.91 2.63 0.47
N GLN A 33 -15.48 1.41 0.14
CA GLN A 33 -15.28 0.34 1.13
C GLN A 33 -14.15 0.66 2.13
N ILE A 34 -13.05 1.24 1.66
CA ILE A 34 -11.93 1.68 2.52
C ILE A 34 -12.41 2.76 3.48
N CYS A 35 -13.10 3.79 2.98
CA CYS A 35 -13.64 4.88 3.81
C CYS A 35 -14.63 4.36 4.86
N ALA A 36 -15.41 3.34 4.52
CA ALA A 36 -16.35 2.70 5.45
C ALA A 36 -15.69 1.72 6.43
N GLY A 37 -14.37 1.46 6.33
CA GLY A 37 -13.68 0.44 7.14
C GLY A 37 -14.16 -0.98 6.87
N LYS A 38 -14.71 -1.24 5.68
CA LYS A 38 -15.33 -2.52 5.29
C LYS A 38 -14.42 -3.41 4.47
N LEU A 39 -13.29 -2.89 4.01
CA LEU A 39 -12.36 -3.67 3.20
C LEU A 39 -11.51 -4.58 4.09
N SER A 40 -11.55 -5.89 3.82
CA SER A 40 -10.72 -6.89 4.48
C SER A 40 -9.23 -6.67 4.20
N THR A 41 -8.37 -7.22 5.06
CA THR A 41 -6.91 -7.20 4.88
C THR A 41 -6.46 -7.81 3.54
N HIS A 42 -7.21 -8.80 3.06
CA HIS A 42 -7.10 -9.37 1.71
C HIS A 42 -8.52 -9.56 1.17
N ALA A 43 -8.78 -9.08 -0.04
CA ALA A 43 -10.06 -9.24 -0.70
C ALA A 43 -9.87 -9.55 -2.19
N ILE A 44 -10.60 -10.55 -2.66
CA ILE A 44 -10.75 -10.88 -4.08
C ILE A 44 -12.23 -10.67 -4.39
N SER A 45 -12.53 -9.83 -5.38
CA SER A 45 -13.90 -9.54 -5.78
C SER A 45 -13.95 -9.08 -7.23
N GLY A 46 -15.13 -9.02 -7.82
CA GLY A 46 -15.31 -8.64 -9.21
C GLY A 46 -16.78 -8.50 -9.58
N GLY A 47 -17.05 -7.62 -10.53
CA GLY A 47 -18.33 -7.52 -11.22
C GLY A 47 -18.28 -8.25 -12.57
N ALA A 48 -19.37 -8.17 -13.33
CA ALA A 48 -19.43 -8.78 -14.67
C ALA A 48 -18.34 -8.28 -15.63
N PHE A 49 -17.80 -7.08 -15.39
CA PHE A 49 -16.87 -6.38 -16.29
C PHE A 49 -15.57 -5.94 -15.61
N SER A 50 -15.31 -6.41 -14.38
CA SER A 50 -14.06 -6.14 -13.66
C SER A 50 -13.75 -7.20 -12.62
N SER A 51 -12.47 -7.43 -12.37
CA SER A 51 -11.99 -8.30 -11.29
C SER A 51 -10.84 -7.62 -10.58
N HIS A 52 -10.75 -7.80 -9.26
CA HIS A 52 -9.66 -7.28 -8.47
C HIS A 52 -9.26 -8.20 -7.34
N GLU A 53 -7.98 -8.11 -7.02
CA GLU A 53 -7.39 -8.65 -5.82
C GLU A 53 -6.63 -7.52 -5.11
N CYS A 54 -6.90 -7.36 -3.83
CA CYS A 54 -6.27 -6.30 -3.06
C CYS A 54 -5.83 -6.74 -1.67
N TRP A 55 -4.77 -6.11 -1.19
CA TRP A 55 -4.26 -6.25 0.16
C TRP A 55 -4.19 -4.88 0.82
N LEU A 56 -4.88 -4.75 1.96
CA LEU A 56 -4.87 -3.56 2.80
C LEU A 56 -4.23 -3.91 4.14
N THR A 57 -3.08 -3.30 4.43
CA THR A 57 -2.49 -3.36 5.77
C THR A 57 -2.55 -1.99 6.38
N VAL A 58 -3.29 -1.86 7.48
CA VAL A 58 -3.26 -0.70 8.37
C VAL A 58 -2.58 -1.17 9.65
N ALA A 59 -1.45 -0.56 9.98
CA ALA A 59 -0.70 -0.91 11.16
C ALA A 59 -1.05 0.06 12.29
N ASP A 60 -1.26 -0.46 13.50
CA ASP A 60 -1.41 0.39 14.70
C ASP A 60 -0.17 1.26 14.93
N ARG A 61 0.99 0.73 14.50
CA ARG A 61 2.31 1.34 14.54
C ARG A 61 3.14 0.87 13.34
N PRO A 62 4.03 1.70 12.79
CA PRO A 62 4.34 3.07 13.20
C PRO A 62 3.23 4.05 12.83
N THR A 63 3.10 5.13 13.61
CA THR A 63 2.40 6.34 13.14
C THR A 63 3.14 6.94 11.95
N HIS A 64 2.51 7.88 11.22
CA HIS A 64 3.22 8.58 10.13
C HIS A 64 4.54 9.21 10.61
N ALA A 65 4.54 9.87 11.77
CA ALA A 65 5.73 10.51 12.32
C ALA A 65 6.86 9.51 12.62
N GLU A 66 6.55 8.35 13.19
CA GLU A 66 7.55 7.30 13.41
C GLU A 66 8.04 6.68 12.12
N TYR A 67 7.16 6.48 11.14
CA TYR A 67 7.55 5.97 9.84
C TYR A 67 8.58 6.90 9.20
N ILE A 68 8.36 8.23 9.24
CA ILE A 68 9.32 9.21 8.71
C ILE A 68 10.66 9.12 9.46
N ARG A 69 10.64 9.09 10.79
CA ARG A 69 11.86 8.97 11.60
C ARG A 69 12.65 7.70 11.27
N GLU A 70 11.97 6.56 11.17
CA GLU A 70 12.60 5.29 10.82
C GLU A 70 13.12 5.29 9.38
N LEU A 71 12.46 6.00 8.46
CA LEU A 71 12.85 6.14 7.07
C LEU A 71 14.13 6.97 6.93
N GLU A 72 14.24 8.07 7.68
CA GLU A 72 15.46 8.89 7.74
C GLU A 72 16.63 8.07 8.29
N GLN A 73 16.44 7.39 9.42
CA GLN A 73 17.47 6.52 10.00
C GLN A 73 17.87 5.38 9.07
N TRP A 74 16.92 4.80 8.34
CA TRP A 74 17.21 3.79 7.33
C TRP A 74 18.01 4.37 6.16
N ARG A 75 17.62 5.54 5.64
CA ARG A 75 18.34 6.26 4.58
C ARG A 75 19.78 6.56 4.98
N ASP A 76 19.99 7.07 6.19
CA ASP A 76 21.33 7.45 6.65
C ASP A 76 22.23 6.21 6.80
N ARG A 77 21.68 5.08 7.27
CA ARG A 77 22.41 3.79 7.32
C ARG A 77 22.81 3.28 5.93
N ILE A 78 21.93 3.35 4.93
CA ILE A 78 22.28 2.89 3.57
C ILE A 78 23.28 3.82 2.89
N THR A 79 23.25 5.11 3.18
CA THR A 79 24.22 6.09 2.65
C THR A 79 25.60 5.89 3.29
N ALA A 80 25.66 5.73 4.61
CA ALA A 80 26.92 5.44 5.32
C ALA A 80 27.58 4.14 4.83
N ASN A 81 26.79 3.08 4.64
CA ASN A 81 27.30 1.81 4.11
C ASN A 81 27.79 1.89 2.65
N ARG A 82 27.35 2.90 1.87
CA ARG A 82 27.86 3.14 0.50
C ARG A 82 29.16 3.94 0.49
N GLY A 83 29.43 4.76 1.51
CA GLY A 83 30.64 5.58 1.62
C GLY A 83 31.84 4.88 2.26
N GLY A 84 31.65 3.72 2.90
CA GLY A 84 32.71 2.96 3.59
C GLY A 84 33.47 1.96 2.70
N ASN A 85 33.34 2.04 1.38
CA ASN A 85 33.98 1.11 0.44
C ASN A 85 34.98 1.82 -0.50
N ALA A 86 35.65 2.85 0.00
CA ALA A 86 36.70 3.61 -0.68
C ALA A 86 38.05 3.39 0.01
#